data_AF-A0A932YQI7-F1
#
_entry.id   AF-A0A932YQI7-F1
#
_cell.length_a   1.000
_cell.length_b   1.000
_cell.length_c   1.000
_cell.angle_alpha   90.00
_cell.angle_beta   90.00
_cell.angle_gamma   90.00
#
_symmetry.space_group_name_H-M   'P 1'
#
loop_
_entity.id
_entity.type
_entity.pdbx_description
1 polymer ?
#
loop_
_entity_poly.entity_id
_entity_poly.type
_entity_poly.pdbx_seq_one_letter_code
_entity_poly.pdbx_strand_id
1 'polypeptide(L)'
;MSIFSSLVSFLLGVYGVAFVGAQILETPPPPSTYSSNGEYSVPAQSCPVLSAQCPFGYVYDNATGCGINECAPDPAIQQKESDDRCVKDQKRSLEDFNRYQIKDGERRIKELVRNKVAAPADVQALIGQMKVGYTSALGLSECQDLNTATQDLYQLSNEFNDKIRDVEDAMNAARCLKDAQRELKDFEGFSIKEVERKIAQAKKQKVVIPEAITVGFAQVKALLAEAKKATECQDLQDAKSEMHSVNNELQDETRKLDFLMQIPQMVKEITREMKDLDRQWKSTKSKAKSSKADLSEFMAKGQQLFDELQALFNEFKSVIALGDIEQIQGFEERGAEAEDKEGELREIMNTVEALRNAPRYIQGLERRMKDTRRMTKNMQRDQKIDTSALDACLTNLQPVLDAAKSASKQRPVDPDAMADAFADMEEGMADCDELSRQLQGIQEEQFFGDLVPKQFVKN
;
A
#
# COMPACT_ATOMS: atom_id res chain seq x y z
N MET A 1 -23.85 -8.98 12.55
CA MET A 1 -22.81 -9.50 11.65
C MET A 1 -22.84 -11.01 11.81
N SER A 2 -23.04 -11.75 10.72
CA SER A 2 -23.05 -13.21 10.74
C SER A 2 -21.61 -13.75 10.81
N ILE A 3 -21.49 -15.01 11.23
CA ILE A 3 -20.25 -15.77 11.46
C ILE A 3 -19.36 -15.77 10.20
N PHE A 4 -20.01 -15.90 9.05
CA PHE A 4 -19.36 -16.07 7.75
C PHE A 4 -19.20 -14.75 7.02
N SER A 5 -20.03 -13.75 7.29
CA SER A 5 -19.84 -12.39 6.78
C SER A 5 -18.52 -11.79 7.27
N SER A 6 -18.12 -12.04 8.53
CA SER A 6 -16.79 -11.63 9.02
C SER A 6 -15.65 -12.42 8.38
N LEU A 7 -15.83 -13.72 8.10
CA LEU A 7 -14.84 -14.54 7.39
C LEU A 7 -14.65 -14.07 5.93
N VAL A 8 -15.75 -13.88 5.20
CA VAL A 8 -15.76 -13.41 3.81
C VAL A 8 -15.22 -11.99 3.72
N SER A 9 -15.65 -11.08 4.59
CA SER A 9 -15.12 -9.70 4.64
C SER A 9 -13.62 -9.66 4.95
N PHE A 10 -13.15 -10.60 5.77
CA PHE A 10 -11.74 -10.72 6.11
C PHE A 10 -10.90 -11.26 4.94
N LEU A 11 -11.37 -12.32 4.28
CA LEU A 11 -10.74 -12.88 3.09
C LEU A 11 -10.67 -11.85 1.95
N LEU A 12 -11.77 -11.12 1.70
CA LEU A 12 -11.83 -10.05 0.70
C LEU A 12 -10.98 -8.83 1.07
N GLY A 13 -10.95 -8.45 2.36
CA GLY A 13 -10.21 -7.28 2.84
C GLY A 13 -8.69 -7.42 2.77
N VAL A 14 -8.16 -8.63 2.96
CA VAL A 14 -6.71 -8.90 2.91
C VAL A 14 -6.19 -8.92 1.46
N TYR A 15 -7.01 -9.33 0.49
CA TYR A 15 -6.59 -9.45 -0.93
C TYR A 15 -7.00 -8.29 -1.83
N GLY A 16 -8.07 -7.54 -1.51
CA GLY A 16 -8.49 -6.38 -2.31
C GLY A 16 -7.47 -5.23 -2.37
N VAL A 17 -6.58 -5.13 -1.37
CA VAL A 17 -5.50 -4.12 -1.34
C VAL A 17 -4.31 -4.52 -2.23
N ALA A 18 -4.17 -5.80 -2.59
CA ALA A 18 -2.98 -6.31 -3.28
C ALA A 18 -2.99 -6.06 -4.81
N PHE A 19 -4.15 -5.86 -5.43
CA PHE A 19 -4.23 -5.77 -6.91
C PHE A 19 -4.05 -4.34 -7.47
N VAL A 20 -4.12 -3.31 -6.64
CA VAL A 20 -4.13 -1.90 -7.12
C VAL A 20 -2.72 -1.27 -7.20
N GLY A 21 -1.67 -1.94 -6.68
CA GLY A 21 -0.33 -1.36 -6.52
C GLY A 21 0.65 -1.47 -7.70
N ALA A 22 0.34 -2.15 -8.80
CA ALA A 22 1.35 -2.61 -9.76
C ALA A 22 1.41 -1.89 -11.14
N GLN A 23 0.79 -0.71 -11.31
CA GLN A 23 0.62 -0.11 -12.66
C GLN A 23 1.07 1.34 -12.87
N ILE A 24 2.01 1.89 -12.10
CA ILE A 24 2.48 3.26 -12.35
C ILE A 24 4.01 3.36 -12.26
N LEU A 25 4.68 3.43 -13.41
CA LEU A 25 5.81 4.33 -13.76
C LEU A 25 6.71 3.72 -14.84
N GLU A 26 6.45 4.03 -16.12
CA GLU A 26 7.49 4.06 -17.15
C GLU A 26 7.36 5.38 -17.92
N THR A 27 8.30 6.29 -17.72
CA THR A 27 8.48 7.49 -18.55
C THR A 27 9.82 7.39 -19.29
N PRO A 28 9.85 7.65 -20.61
CA PRO A 28 11.07 7.56 -21.41
C PRO A 28 11.95 8.81 -21.28
N PRO A 29 13.28 8.70 -21.46
CA PRO A 29 14.21 9.83 -21.37
C PRO A 29 14.21 10.70 -22.65
N PRO A 30 14.56 12.00 -22.56
CA PRO A 30 14.60 12.91 -23.70
C PRO A 30 15.89 12.80 -24.53
N PRO A 31 15.86 13.15 -25.84
CA PRO A 31 17.03 13.08 -26.72
C PRO A 31 17.91 14.32 -26.63
N SER A 32 19.22 14.14 -26.84
CA SER A 32 20.23 15.21 -26.95
C SER A 32 20.52 15.57 -28.41
N THR A 33 20.73 16.86 -28.70
CA THR A 33 21.22 17.33 -30.00
C THR A 33 22.28 18.41 -29.81
N TYR A 34 23.45 18.21 -30.43
CA TYR A 34 24.45 19.24 -30.74
C TYR A 34 24.81 19.10 -32.23
N SER A 35 24.87 20.21 -32.98
CA SER A 35 25.34 20.25 -34.36
C SER A 35 26.19 21.50 -34.61
N SER A 36 27.19 21.31 -35.47
CA SER A 36 28.41 22.07 -35.71
C SER A 36 28.29 23.25 -36.70
N ASN A 37 29.12 24.27 -36.43
CA ASN A 37 29.90 25.16 -37.31
C ASN A 37 29.50 25.33 -38.79
N GLY A 38 29.21 26.57 -39.18
CA GLY A 38 29.15 27.02 -40.56
C GLY A 38 30.41 27.81 -40.97
N GLU A 39 30.98 27.46 -42.12
CA GLU A 39 32.04 28.20 -42.81
C GLU A 39 31.43 29.24 -43.77
N TYR A 40 31.94 30.47 -43.74
CA TYR A 40 31.63 31.52 -44.71
C TYR A 40 32.89 31.85 -45.53
N SER A 41 32.80 31.75 -46.85
CA SER A 41 33.81 32.16 -47.82
C SER A 41 33.49 33.54 -48.42
N VAL A 42 34.48 34.44 -48.47
CA VAL A 42 34.37 35.82 -49.00
C VAL A 42 35.16 35.94 -50.33
N PRO A 43 34.69 36.71 -51.35
CA PRO A 43 35.30 36.74 -52.68
C PRO A 43 36.46 37.74 -52.80
N ALA A 44 37.46 37.37 -53.61
CA ALA A 44 38.68 38.14 -53.85
C ALA A 44 38.46 39.35 -54.79
N GLN A 45 38.93 40.53 -54.37
CA GLN A 45 39.06 41.73 -55.20
C GLN A 45 40.53 41.92 -55.64
N SER A 46 40.71 42.30 -56.90
CA SER A 46 41.99 42.48 -57.58
C SER A 46 42.65 43.82 -57.26
N CYS A 47 43.91 43.80 -56.80
CA CYS A 47 44.71 45.00 -56.54
C CYS A 47 45.80 45.23 -57.60
N PRO A 48 46.12 46.49 -57.94
CA PRO A 48 47.08 46.83 -58.98
C PRO A 48 48.53 46.64 -58.53
N VAL A 49 49.33 46.08 -59.43
CA VAL A 49 50.75 45.74 -59.25
C VAL A 49 51.61 46.99 -59.28
N LEU A 50 52.22 47.35 -58.14
CA LEU A 50 53.33 48.31 -58.07
C LEU A 50 54.64 47.53 -57.89
N SER A 51 55.42 47.48 -58.97
CA SER A 51 56.72 46.83 -59.01
C SER A 51 57.80 47.72 -58.37
N ALA A 52 58.20 47.39 -57.16
CA ALA A 52 59.50 47.74 -56.62
C ALA A 52 60.14 46.46 -56.08
N GLN A 53 61.28 46.09 -56.66
CA GLN A 53 62.02 44.86 -56.37
C GLN A 53 62.63 44.90 -54.96
N CYS A 54 61.96 44.23 -54.02
CA CYS A 54 62.57 43.71 -52.80
C CYS A 54 62.91 42.23 -53.04
N PRO A 55 64.12 41.74 -52.68
CA PRO A 55 64.56 40.40 -53.07
C PRO A 55 63.92 39.25 -52.25
N PHE A 56 63.08 39.52 -51.26
CA PHE A 56 62.46 38.46 -50.43
C PHE A 56 61.01 38.79 -50.05
N GLY A 57 60.07 38.02 -50.64
CA GLY A 57 58.74 37.65 -50.11
C GLY A 57 57.68 38.73 -49.87
N TYR A 58 56.56 38.67 -50.59
CA TYR A 58 55.35 39.47 -50.32
C TYR A 58 54.50 38.85 -49.21
N VAL A 59 54.10 39.64 -48.20
CA VAL A 59 53.06 39.28 -47.22
C VAL A 59 51.78 40.04 -47.58
N TYR A 60 50.67 39.32 -47.72
CA TYR A 60 49.36 39.89 -48.07
C TYR A 60 48.61 40.32 -46.80
N ASP A 61 48.21 41.59 -46.72
CA ASP A 61 47.33 42.11 -45.67
C ASP A 61 45.85 42.00 -46.11
N ASN A 62 45.07 41.18 -45.40
CA ASN A 62 43.68 40.87 -45.72
C ASN A 62 42.69 42.02 -45.41
N ALA A 63 43.11 43.07 -44.68
CA ALA A 63 42.21 44.16 -44.31
C ALA A 63 42.10 45.28 -45.37
N THR A 64 43.14 45.47 -46.18
CA THR A 64 43.20 46.58 -47.16
C THR A 64 43.44 46.11 -48.61
N GLY A 65 43.77 44.83 -48.82
CA GLY A 65 44.08 44.29 -50.14
C GLY A 65 45.37 44.83 -50.78
N CYS A 66 46.10 45.72 -50.10
CA CYS A 66 47.31 46.35 -50.62
C CYS A 66 48.56 45.76 -49.95
N GLY A 67 49.51 45.29 -50.78
CA GLY A 67 50.80 44.80 -50.31
C GLY A 67 51.65 45.95 -49.76
N ILE A 68 51.86 45.94 -48.45
CA ILE A 68 52.80 46.82 -47.77
C ILE A 68 54.18 46.16 -47.89
N ASN A 69 55.11 46.78 -48.63
CA ASN A 69 56.50 46.32 -48.70
C ASN A 69 57.22 46.72 -47.41
N GLU A 70 57.08 45.90 -46.37
CA GLU A 70 57.94 45.97 -45.20
C GLU A 70 59.18 45.11 -45.44
N CYS A 71 60.36 45.72 -45.39
CA CYS A 71 61.63 44.99 -45.47
C CYS A 71 61.68 43.96 -44.33
N ALA A 72 61.91 42.68 -44.68
CA ALA A 72 62.02 41.61 -43.69
C ALA A 72 63.04 41.99 -42.60
N PRO A 73 62.65 41.95 -41.31
CA PRO A 73 63.57 42.26 -40.22
C PRO A 73 64.77 41.32 -40.24
N ASP A 74 65.92 41.78 -39.75
CA ASP A 74 67.14 40.99 -39.64
C ASP A 74 66.84 39.62 -38.97
N PRO A 75 67.23 38.48 -39.57
CA PRO A 75 66.95 37.15 -39.03
C PRO A 75 67.47 36.96 -37.59
N ALA A 76 68.52 37.67 -37.17
CA ALA A 76 68.99 37.64 -35.79
C ALA A 76 68.02 38.34 -34.83
N ILE A 77 67.39 39.43 -35.27
CA ILE A 77 66.34 40.14 -34.51
C ILE A 77 65.07 39.27 -34.46
N GLN A 78 64.69 38.64 -35.57
CA GLN A 78 63.54 37.73 -35.62
C GLN A 78 63.72 36.53 -34.69
N GLN A 79 64.92 35.92 -34.66
CA GLN A 79 65.22 34.80 -33.77
C GLN A 79 65.12 35.23 -32.31
N LYS A 80 65.73 36.37 -31.95
CA LYS A 80 65.67 36.90 -30.58
C LYS A 80 64.24 37.22 -30.15
N GLU A 81 63.44 37.86 -31.01
CA GLU A 81 62.03 38.14 -30.73
C GLU A 81 61.17 36.87 -30.64
N SER A 82 61.52 35.81 -31.37
CA SER A 82 60.89 34.49 -31.25
C SER A 82 61.24 33.84 -29.91
N ASP A 83 62.49 33.89 -29.51
CA ASP A 83 62.96 33.32 -28.24
C ASP A 83 62.36 34.08 -27.05
N ASP A 84 62.31 35.41 -27.11
CA ASP A 84 61.67 36.27 -26.11
C ASP A 84 60.15 35.99 -26.00
N ARG A 85 59.48 35.77 -27.14
CA ARG A 85 58.07 35.35 -27.16
C ARG A 85 57.88 33.96 -26.56
N CYS A 86 58.71 32.99 -26.94
CA CYS A 86 58.69 31.65 -26.37
C CYS A 86 58.84 31.69 -24.84
N VAL A 87 59.84 32.42 -24.32
CA VAL A 87 60.09 32.55 -22.88
C VAL A 87 58.85 33.13 -22.18
N LYS A 88 58.23 34.16 -22.75
CA LYS A 88 57.03 34.79 -22.20
C LYS A 88 55.83 33.84 -22.18
N ASP A 89 55.62 33.09 -23.24
CA ASP A 89 54.49 32.15 -23.35
C ASP A 89 54.70 30.93 -22.44
N GLN A 90 55.92 30.41 -22.35
CA GLN A 90 56.28 29.35 -21.39
C GLN A 90 56.09 29.81 -19.95
N LYS A 91 56.48 31.04 -19.60
CA LYS A 91 56.24 31.58 -18.24
C LYS A 91 54.76 31.72 -17.92
N ARG A 92 53.92 32.14 -18.88
CA ARG A 92 52.45 32.11 -18.72
C ARG A 92 51.94 30.69 -18.52
N SER A 93 52.42 29.73 -19.32
CA SER A 93 52.06 28.31 -19.17
C SER A 93 52.43 27.76 -17.79
N LEU A 94 53.59 28.14 -17.25
CA LEU A 94 54.01 27.78 -15.89
C LEU A 94 53.10 28.41 -14.82
N GLU A 95 52.69 29.67 -14.99
CA GLU A 95 51.73 30.30 -14.07
C GLU A 95 50.38 29.57 -14.06
N ASP A 96 49.89 29.16 -15.23
CA ASP A 96 48.67 28.37 -15.36
C ASP A 96 48.85 26.99 -14.75
N PHE A 97 49.99 26.32 -14.98
CA PHE A 97 50.33 25.05 -14.35
C PHE A 97 50.30 25.16 -12.81
N ASN A 98 50.87 26.21 -12.24
CA ASN A 98 50.82 26.46 -10.80
C ASN A 98 49.38 26.66 -10.29
N ARG A 99 48.55 27.40 -11.05
CA ARG A 99 47.15 27.63 -10.66
C ARG A 99 46.30 26.35 -10.73
N TYR A 100 46.45 25.58 -11.79
CA TYR A 100 45.52 24.48 -12.11
C TYR A 100 46.01 23.11 -11.68
N GLN A 101 47.32 22.87 -11.60
CA GLN A 101 47.86 21.57 -11.19
C GLN A 101 48.33 21.62 -9.74
N ILE A 102 49.20 22.58 -9.40
CA ILE A 102 49.78 22.65 -8.05
C ILE A 102 48.73 23.06 -7.02
N LYS A 103 48.10 24.23 -7.20
CA LYS A 103 47.13 24.74 -6.22
C LYS A 103 45.86 23.91 -6.15
N ASP A 104 45.45 23.27 -7.25
CA ASP A 104 44.30 22.35 -7.22
C ASP A 104 44.66 21.04 -6.53
N GLY A 105 45.83 20.47 -6.84
CA GLY A 105 46.36 19.30 -6.15
C GLY A 105 46.49 19.51 -4.63
N GLU A 106 46.93 20.69 -4.19
CA GLU A 106 46.92 21.07 -2.77
C GLU A 106 45.51 21.11 -2.17
N ARG A 107 44.51 21.58 -2.93
CA ARG A 107 43.12 21.59 -2.46
C ARG A 107 42.58 20.16 -2.33
N ARG A 108 42.83 19.30 -3.33
CA ARG A 108 42.46 17.88 -3.29
C ARG A 108 43.08 17.18 -2.09
N ILE A 109 44.38 17.37 -1.84
CA ILE A 109 45.06 16.86 -0.63
C ILE A 109 44.38 17.37 0.66
N LYS A 110 44.06 18.66 0.74
CA LYS A 110 43.36 19.23 1.91
C LYS A 110 41.96 18.64 2.08
N GLU A 111 41.26 18.36 0.99
CA GLU A 111 39.94 17.75 1.01
C GLU A 111 39.98 16.29 1.49
N LEU A 112 40.97 15.52 1.05
CA LEU A 112 41.26 14.17 1.57
C LEU A 112 41.45 14.21 3.10
N VAL A 113 42.30 15.11 3.58
CA VAL A 113 42.57 15.29 5.02
C VAL A 113 41.31 15.73 5.78
N ARG A 114 40.53 16.65 5.23
CA ARG A 114 39.24 17.09 5.80
C ARG A 114 38.26 15.92 5.94
N ASN A 115 38.27 15.00 4.96
CA ASN A 115 37.48 13.78 4.97
C ASN A 115 38.09 12.65 5.83
N LYS A 116 39.12 12.99 6.65
CA LYS A 116 39.84 12.08 7.56
C LYS A 116 40.59 10.95 6.84
N VAL A 117 40.98 11.18 5.59
CA VAL A 117 41.85 10.27 4.83
C VAL A 117 43.26 10.82 4.83
N ALA A 118 44.21 9.99 5.25
CA ALA A 118 45.62 10.36 5.22
C ALA A 118 46.06 10.44 3.75
N ALA A 119 46.48 11.62 3.30
CA ALA A 119 47.09 11.77 1.99
C ALA A 119 48.43 10.99 1.97
N PRO A 120 48.62 10.02 1.05
CA PRO A 120 49.84 9.25 0.98
C PRO A 120 51.09 10.13 0.89
N ALA A 121 52.18 9.70 1.53
CA ALA A 121 53.41 10.49 1.63
C ALA A 121 54.02 10.80 0.25
N ASP A 122 53.86 9.90 -0.71
CA ASP A 122 54.29 10.04 -2.09
C ASP A 122 53.45 11.04 -2.90
N VAL A 123 52.13 11.12 -2.68
CA VAL A 123 51.27 12.17 -3.25
C VAL A 123 51.69 13.55 -2.73
N GLN A 124 51.97 13.67 -1.43
CA GLN A 124 52.49 14.91 -0.84
C GLN A 124 53.88 15.27 -1.39
N ALA A 125 54.74 14.27 -1.59
CA ALA A 125 56.07 14.45 -2.15
C ALA A 125 56.02 14.93 -3.61
N LEU A 126 55.13 14.37 -4.45
CA LEU A 126 54.96 14.79 -5.85
C LEU A 126 54.54 16.26 -5.96
N ILE A 127 53.60 16.72 -5.14
CA ILE A 127 53.24 18.16 -5.09
C ILE A 127 54.43 19.01 -4.62
N GLY A 128 55.23 18.51 -3.68
CA GLY A 128 56.47 19.16 -3.27
C GLY A 128 57.47 19.28 -4.43
N GLN A 129 57.66 18.21 -5.20
CA GLN A 129 58.54 18.18 -6.38
C GLN A 129 58.03 19.11 -7.48
N MET A 130 56.73 19.13 -7.78
CA MET A 130 56.12 20.06 -8.74
C MET A 130 56.35 21.53 -8.33
N LYS A 131 56.25 21.87 -7.04
CA LYS A 131 56.54 23.23 -6.54
C LYS A 131 58.00 23.63 -6.70
N VAL A 132 58.91 22.72 -6.38
CA VAL A 132 60.35 22.95 -6.55
C VAL A 132 60.66 23.13 -8.04
N GLY A 133 60.18 22.22 -8.89
CA GLY A 133 60.35 22.30 -10.35
C GLY A 133 59.78 23.58 -10.95
N TYR A 134 58.60 24.02 -10.54
CA TYR A 134 58.01 25.29 -10.96
C TYR A 134 58.87 26.49 -10.56
N THR A 135 59.37 26.51 -9.31
CA THR A 135 60.21 27.60 -8.81
C THR A 135 61.54 27.65 -9.56
N SER A 136 62.14 26.49 -9.85
CA SER A 136 63.35 26.38 -10.67
C SER A 136 63.11 26.83 -12.11
N ALA A 137 62.00 26.42 -12.73
CA ALA A 137 61.65 26.78 -14.10
C ALA A 137 61.45 28.29 -14.29
N LEU A 138 60.86 28.98 -13.31
CA LEU A 138 60.70 30.45 -13.36
C LEU A 138 62.04 31.21 -13.44
N GLY A 139 63.11 30.62 -12.90
CA GLY A 139 64.46 31.19 -12.91
C GLY A 139 65.19 31.04 -14.24
N LEU A 140 64.67 30.23 -15.16
CA LEU A 140 65.28 29.98 -16.46
C LEU A 140 65.01 31.15 -17.43
N SER A 141 66.02 31.46 -18.25
CA SER A 141 65.96 32.51 -19.27
C SER A 141 65.99 31.98 -20.70
N GLU A 142 66.38 30.72 -20.91
CA GLU A 142 66.45 30.10 -22.24
C GLU A 142 65.16 29.32 -22.54
N CYS A 143 64.63 29.52 -23.76
CA CYS A 143 63.38 28.90 -24.21
C CYS A 143 63.46 27.35 -24.19
N GLN A 144 64.59 26.77 -24.59
CA GLN A 144 64.77 25.32 -24.65
C GLN A 144 64.76 24.67 -23.26
N ASP A 145 65.44 25.30 -22.29
CA ASP A 145 65.45 24.85 -20.90
C ASP A 145 64.06 24.98 -20.26
N LEU A 146 63.37 26.09 -20.53
CA LEU A 146 61.97 26.28 -20.10
C LEU A 146 61.06 25.20 -20.65
N ASN A 147 61.17 24.89 -21.94
CA ASN A 147 60.35 23.86 -22.57
C ASN A 147 60.59 22.47 -21.94
N THR A 148 61.84 22.13 -21.67
CA THR A 148 62.22 20.88 -21.01
C THR A 148 61.65 20.83 -19.58
N ALA A 149 61.84 21.90 -18.80
CA ALA A 149 61.32 21.99 -17.44
C ALA A 149 59.78 21.94 -17.41
N THR A 150 59.10 22.54 -18.38
CA THR A 150 57.66 22.46 -18.54
C THR A 150 57.21 21.02 -18.83
N GLN A 151 57.92 20.28 -19.69
CA GLN A 151 57.61 18.87 -19.97
C GLN A 151 57.78 17.98 -18.73
N ASP A 152 58.86 18.15 -17.97
CA ASP A 152 59.10 17.42 -16.73
C ASP A 152 57.99 17.68 -15.69
N LEU A 153 57.53 18.93 -15.60
CA LEU A 153 56.40 19.30 -14.75
C LEU A 153 55.10 18.62 -15.18
N TYR A 154 54.82 18.53 -16.49
CA TYR A 154 53.65 17.79 -16.98
C TYR A 154 53.74 16.30 -16.68
N GLN A 155 54.93 15.69 -16.74
CA GLN A 155 55.11 14.28 -16.33
C GLN A 155 54.80 14.09 -14.85
N LEU A 156 55.37 14.92 -13.97
CA LEU A 156 55.06 14.89 -12.53
C LEU A 156 53.57 15.13 -12.26
N SER A 157 52.93 15.99 -13.04
CA SER A 157 51.48 16.23 -12.93
C SER A 157 50.66 15.02 -13.30
N ASN A 158 51.05 14.26 -14.33
CA ASN A 158 50.35 13.04 -14.73
C ASN A 158 50.51 11.96 -13.65
N GLU A 159 51.74 11.75 -13.14
CA GLU A 159 51.98 10.82 -12.03
C GLU A 159 51.18 11.21 -10.77
N PHE A 160 51.11 12.51 -10.47
CA PHE A 160 50.28 13.01 -9.37
C PHE A 160 48.80 12.70 -9.57
N ASN A 161 48.27 12.93 -10.77
CA ASN A 161 46.87 12.71 -11.09
C ASN A 161 46.50 11.22 -11.02
N ASP A 162 47.36 10.33 -11.50
CA ASP A 162 47.17 8.88 -11.41
C ASP A 162 47.12 8.42 -9.96
N LYS A 163 48.08 8.86 -9.13
CA LYS A 163 48.08 8.49 -7.71
C LYS A 163 46.92 9.05 -6.91
N ILE A 164 46.49 10.29 -7.19
CA ILE A 164 45.29 10.81 -6.53
C ILE A 164 44.06 10.01 -6.97
N ARG A 165 43.95 9.62 -8.24
CA ARG A 165 42.85 8.79 -8.71
C ARG A 165 42.79 7.46 -7.96
N ASP A 166 43.93 6.80 -7.76
CA ASP A 166 44.01 5.55 -6.97
C ASP A 166 43.53 5.76 -5.52
N VAL A 167 43.89 6.90 -4.91
CA VAL A 167 43.44 7.26 -3.55
C VAL A 167 41.93 7.51 -3.52
N GLU A 168 41.39 8.23 -4.51
CA GLU A 168 39.96 8.49 -4.64
C GLU A 168 39.18 7.18 -4.87
N ASP A 169 39.67 6.26 -5.69
CA ASP A 169 39.07 4.96 -5.94
C ASP A 169 39.09 4.07 -4.68
N ALA A 170 40.22 4.03 -3.95
CA ALA A 170 40.31 3.33 -2.68
C ALA A 170 39.37 3.91 -1.61
N MET A 171 39.21 5.24 -1.59
CA MET A 171 38.25 5.92 -0.71
C MET A 171 36.81 5.59 -1.07
N ASN A 172 36.47 5.61 -2.35
CA ASN A 172 35.13 5.28 -2.84
C ASN A 172 34.79 3.82 -2.50
N ALA A 173 35.74 2.90 -2.67
CA ALA A 173 35.58 1.50 -2.27
C ALA A 173 35.36 1.35 -0.76
N ALA A 174 36.17 2.03 0.07
CA ALA A 174 36.01 2.00 1.53
C ALA A 174 34.69 2.61 2.00
N ARG A 175 34.24 3.71 1.36
CA ARG A 175 32.94 4.33 1.62
C ARG A 175 31.80 3.41 1.22
N CYS A 176 31.85 2.82 0.02
CA CYS A 176 30.89 1.82 -0.41
C CYS A 176 30.77 0.69 0.62
N LEU A 177 31.89 0.12 1.05
CA LEU A 177 31.91 -0.97 2.02
C LEU A 177 31.26 -0.56 3.35
N LYS A 178 31.57 0.65 3.85
CA LYS A 178 30.98 1.15 5.09
C LYS A 178 29.47 1.39 4.98
N ASP A 179 29.02 1.97 3.86
CA ASP A 179 27.61 2.25 3.63
C ASP A 179 26.83 0.93 3.47
N ALA A 180 27.37 -0.02 2.70
CA ALA A 180 26.81 -1.37 2.57
C ALA A 180 26.76 -2.14 3.90
N GLN A 181 27.83 -2.08 4.72
CA GLN A 181 27.83 -2.69 6.06
C GLN A 181 26.77 -2.08 6.99
N ARG A 182 26.52 -0.77 6.88
CA ARG A 182 25.46 -0.11 7.64
C ARG A 182 24.08 -0.59 7.18
N GLU A 183 23.84 -0.65 5.88
CA GLU A 183 22.59 -1.16 5.33
C GLU A 183 22.34 -2.61 5.73
N LEU A 184 23.35 -3.48 5.71
CA LEU A 184 23.24 -4.87 6.17
C LEU A 184 22.88 -4.97 7.65
N LYS A 185 23.43 -4.09 8.49
CA LYS A 185 23.11 -4.04 9.92
C LYS A 185 21.66 -3.60 10.14
N ASP A 186 21.18 -2.64 9.36
CA ASP A 186 19.79 -2.18 9.41
C ASP A 186 18.83 -3.29 8.91
N PHE A 187 19.18 -3.98 7.81
CA PHE A 187 18.43 -5.13 7.30
C PHE A 187 18.34 -6.28 8.32
N GLU A 188 19.44 -6.62 8.99
CA GLU A 188 19.45 -7.57 10.09
C GLU A 188 18.57 -7.12 11.26
N GLY A 189 18.66 -5.84 11.62
CA GLY A 189 17.97 -5.27 12.77
C GLY A 189 16.45 -5.27 12.62
N PHE A 190 15.95 -4.93 11.43
CA PHE A 190 14.52 -4.77 11.16
C PHE A 190 13.94 -6.03 10.51
N SER A 191 14.38 -6.37 9.30
CA SER A 191 13.73 -7.40 8.48
C SER A 191 13.92 -8.81 9.07
N ILE A 192 15.14 -9.17 9.45
CA ILE A 192 15.44 -10.53 9.95
C ILE A 192 14.76 -10.78 11.30
N LYS A 193 14.89 -9.85 12.25
CA LYS A 193 14.27 -9.99 13.57
C LYS A 193 12.75 -9.97 13.52
N GLU A 194 12.15 -9.20 12.61
CA GLU A 194 10.70 -9.20 12.44
C GLU A 194 10.20 -10.56 11.96
N VAL A 195 10.83 -11.14 10.93
CA VAL A 195 10.48 -12.48 10.44
C VAL A 195 10.70 -13.55 11.52
N GLU A 196 11.80 -13.50 12.29
CA GLU A 196 12.00 -14.40 13.44
C GLU A 196 10.87 -14.29 14.47
N ARG A 197 10.46 -13.06 14.77
CA ARG A 197 9.36 -12.83 15.71
C ARG A 197 8.05 -13.39 15.17
N LYS A 198 7.74 -13.21 13.89
CA LYS A 198 6.56 -13.81 13.23
C LYS A 198 6.61 -15.33 13.27
N ILE A 199 7.73 -15.94 12.91
CA ILE A 199 7.95 -17.40 13.01
C ILE A 199 7.75 -17.88 14.45
N ALA A 200 8.34 -17.21 15.44
CA ALA A 200 8.19 -17.57 16.84
C ALA A 200 6.74 -17.44 17.33
N GLN A 201 6.03 -16.40 16.89
CA GLN A 201 4.62 -16.20 17.19
C GLN A 201 3.74 -17.29 16.54
N ALA A 202 3.98 -17.61 15.26
CA ALA A 202 3.30 -18.70 14.56
C ALA A 202 3.51 -20.05 15.27
N LYS A 203 4.76 -20.37 15.68
CA LYS A 203 5.06 -21.56 16.50
C LYS A 203 4.28 -21.57 17.82
N LYS A 204 4.24 -20.44 18.52
CA LYS A 204 3.49 -20.31 19.78
C LYS A 204 1.98 -20.54 19.58
N GLN A 205 1.45 -20.11 18.45
CA GLN A 205 0.06 -20.30 18.05
C GLN A 205 -0.21 -21.69 17.43
N LYS A 206 0.82 -22.55 17.30
CA LYS A 206 0.77 -23.86 16.64
C LYS A 206 0.30 -23.81 15.19
N VAL A 207 0.62 -22.70 14.51
CA VAL A 207 0.37 -22.50 13.10
C VAL A 207 1.45 -23.23 12.30
N VAL A 208 1.04 -23.94 11.23
CA VAL A 208 1.97 -24.57 10.30
C VAL A 208 2.76 -23.48 9.59
N ILE A 209 4.08 -23.58 9.60
CA ILE A 209 4.96 -22.61 8.94
C ILE A 209 5.36 -23.20 7.60
N PRO A 210 5.10 -22.51 6.47
CA PRO A 210 5.54 -22.97 5.16
C PRO A 210 7.05 -23.26 5.14
N GLU A 211 7.43 -24.41 4.60
CA GLU A 211 8.83 -24.84 4.57
C GLU A 211 9.72 -23.84 3.82
N ALA A 212 9.18 -23.26 2.73
CA ALA A 212 9.83 -22.21 1.95
C ALA A 212 10.30 -21.02 2.82
N ILE A 213 9.54 -20.62 3.84
CA ILE A 213 9.96 -19.57 4.77
C ILE A 213 11.16 -20.03 5.59
N THR A 214 11.12 -21.25 6.13
CA THR A 214 12.21 -21.74 6.97
C THR A 214 13.51 -21.90 6.19
N VAL A 215 13.43 -22.37 4.93
CA VAL A 215 14.58 -22.55 4.03
C VAL A 215 15.09 -21.20 3.54
N GLY A 216 14.24 -20.36 2.96
CA GLY A 216 14.63 -19.04 2.46
C GLY A 216 15.18 -18.15 3.57
N PHE A 217 14.60 -18.21 4.77
CA PHE A 217 15.12 -17.46 5.91
C PHE A 217 16.49 -17.95 6.39
N ALA A 218 16.74 -19.26 6.34
CA ALA A 218 18.06 -19.81 6.61
C ALA A 218 19.09 -19.37 5.55
N GLN A 219 18.70 -19.31 4.28
CA GLN A 219 19.53 -18.80 3.19
C GLN A 219 19.87 -17.32 3.38
N VAL A 220 18.89 -16.47 3.68
CA VAL A 220 19.15 -15.03 3.95
C VAL A 220 20.11 -14.85 5.12
N LYS A 221 19.99 -15.66 6.18
CA LYS A 221 20.94 -15.64 7.31
C LYS A 221 22.35 -16.07 6.91
N ALA A 222 22.48 -17.06 6.04
CA ALA A 222 23.77 -17.50 5.53
C ALA A 222 24.43 -16.40 4.68
N LEU A 223 23.68 -15.81 3.74
CA LEU A 223 24.13 -14.70 2.91
C LEU A 223 24.53 -13.49 3.77
N LEU A 224 23.76 -13.16 4.81
CA LEU A 224 24.10 -12.09 5.75
C LEU A 224 25.41 -12.36 6.50
N ALA A 225 25.65 -13.62 6.89
CA ALA A 225 26.89 -14.02 7.54
C ALA A 225 28.10 -13.96 6.60
N GLU A 226 27.90 -14.24 5.31
CA GLU A 226 28.91 -14.10 4.26
C GLU A 226 29.20 -12.61 3.96
N ALA A 227 28.17 -11.80 3.76
CA ALA A 227 28.29 -10.37 3.53
C ALA A 227 29.03 -9.66 4.69
N LYS A 228 28.83 -10.08 5.94
CA LYS A 228 29.58 -9.54 7.09
C LYS A 228 31.09 -9.85 7.07
N LYS A 229 31.52 -10.87 6.32
CA LYS A 229 32.93 -11.25 6.17
C LYS A 229 33.58 -10.62 4.94
N ALA A 230 32.79 -10.06 4.03
CA ALA A 230 33.27 -9.42 2.82
C ALA A 230 34.20 -8.24 3.15
N THR A 231 35.35 -8.22 2.47
CA THR A 231 36.36 -7.15 2.57
C THR A 231 36.31 -6.20 1.38
N GLU A 232 35.57 -6.56 0.32
CA GLU A 232 35.43 -5.77 -0.89
C GLU A 232 33.98 -5.30 -1.08
N CYS A 233 33.82 -4.14 -1.73
CA CYS A 233 32.51 -3.57 -2.04
C CYS A 233 31.70 -4.47 -3.00
N GLN A 234 32.37 -5.14 -3.94
CA GLN A 234 31.70 -5.99 -4.93
C GLN A 234 31.04 -7.21 -4.27
N ASP A 235 31.76 -7.92 -3.40
CA ASP A 235 31.23 -9.07 -2.65
C ASP A 235 29.97 -8.69 -1.84
N LEU A 236 29.95 -7.49 -1.26
CA LEU A 236 28.79 -6.96 -0.53
C LEU A 236 27.60 -6.68 -1.46
N GLN A 237 27.85 -6.15 -2.65
CA GLN A 237 26.81 -5.89 -3.65
C GLN A 237 26.21 -7.19 -4.19
N ASP A 238 27.05 -8.20 -4.44
CA ASP A 238 26.61 -9.51 -4.93
C ASP A 238 25.76 -10.21 -3.87
N ALA A 239 26.23 -10.28 -2.62
CA ALA A 239 25.45 -10.84 -1.51
C ALA A 239 24.14 -10.08 -1.27
N LYS A 240 24.13 -8.75 -1.45
CA LYS A 240 22.91 -7.94 -1.36
C LYS A 240 21.92 -8.25 -2.48
N SER A 241 22.41 -8.42 -3.71
CA SER A 241 21.59 -8.81 -4.86
C SER A 241 20.92 -10.15 -4.63
N GLU A 242 21.67 -11.15 -4.16
CA GLU A 242 21.14 -12.46 -3.83
C GLU A 242 20.14 -12.39 -2.66
N MET A 243 20.45 -11.62 -1.61
CA MET A 243 19.50 -11.38 -0.51
C MET A 243 18.20 -10.75 -1.00
N HIS A 244 18.24 -9.81 -1.96
CA HIS A 244 17.05 -9.24 -2.56
C HIS A 244 16.23 -10.28 -3.34
N SER A 245 16.88 -11.16 -4.09
CA SER A 245 16.20 -12.25 -4.81
C SER A 245 15.46 -13.17 -3.83
N VAL A 246 16.15 -13.68 -2.80
CA VAL A 246 15.53 -14.55 -1.79
C VAL A 246 14.45 -13.81 -1.00
N ASN A 247 14.66 -12.53 -0.70
CA ASN A 247 13.65 -11.73 -0.01
C ASN A 247 12.40 -11.51 -0.86
N ASN A 248 12.51 -11.35 -2.17
CA ASN A 248 11.36 -11.26 -3.07
C ASN A 248 10.54 -12.56 -3.07
N GLU A 249 11.20 -13.71 -3.10
CA GLU A 249 10.54 -15.02 -2.95
C GLU A 249 9.88 -15.16 -1.56
N LEU A 250 10.54 -14.69 -0.51
CA LEU A 250 10.00 -14.70 0.85
C LEU A 250 8.83 -13.74 1.08
N GLN A 251 8.64 -12.69 0.27
CA GLN A 251 7.56 -11.73 0.49
C GLN A 251 6.18 -12.39 0.39
N ASP A 252 5.95 -13.20 -0.63
CA ASP A 252 4.68 -13.89 -0.81
C ASP A 252 4.45 -14.95 0.27
N GLU A 253 5.51 -15.68 0.63
CA GLU A 253 5.46 -16.66 1.72
C GLU A 253 5.24 -15.99 3.09
N THR A 254 5.80 -14.79 3.32
CA THR A 254 5.58 -14.03 4.55
C THR A 254 4.13 -13.54 4.65
N ARG A 255 3.52 -13.11 3.53
CA ARG A 255 2.09 -12.76 3.49
C ARG A 255 1.22 -13.97 3.81
N LYS A 256 1.55 -15.13 3.24
CA LYS A 256 0.92 -16.42 3.56
C LYS A 256 1.02 -16.72 5.06
N LEU A 257 2.19 -16.54 5.67
CA LEU A 257 2.37 -16.71 7.11
C LEU A 257 1.53 -15.74 7.94
N ASP A 258 1.47 -14.47 7.55
CA ASP A 258 0.66 -13.45 8.24
C ASP A 258 -0.82 -13.84 8.25
N PHE A 259 -1.34 -14.34 7.12
CA PHE A 259 -2.69 -14.88 7.04
C PHE A 259 -2.87 -16.10 7.96
N LEU A 260 -1.97 -17.09 7.87
CA LEU A 260 -2.02 -18.28 8.71
C LEU A 260 -1.98 -17.94 10.23
N MET A 261 -1.29 -16.87 10.63
CA MET A 261 -1.23 -16.39 12.02
C MET A 261 -2.55 -15.81 12.53
N GLN A 262 -3.46 -15.40 11.65
CA GLN A 262 -4.79 -14.87 12.00
C GLN A 262 -5.81 -16.00 12.21
N ILE A 263 -5.59 -17.16 11.57
CA ILE A 263 -6.50 -18.30 11.59
C ILE A 263 -6.86 -18.80 13.00
N PRO A 264 -5.93 -18.95 13.97
CA PRO A 264 -6.29 -19.41 15.31
C PRO A 264 -7.33 -18.53 16.00
N GLN A 265 -7.29 -17.21 15.74
CA GLN A 265 -8.27 -16.28 16.29
C GLN A 265 -9.62 -16.45 15.58
N MET A 266 -9.64 -16.59 14.24
CA MET A 266 -10.86 -16.88 13.49
C MET A 266 -11.54 -18.17 13.96
N VAL A 267 -10.78 -19.26 14.10
CA VAL A 267 -11.31 -20.55 14.62
C VAL A 267 -11.92 -20.38 16.00
N LYS A 268 -11.31 -19.57 16.87
CA LYS A 268 -11.79 -19.31 18.21
C LYS A 268 -13.10 -18.51 18.22
N GLU A 269 -13.23 -17.53 17.34
CA GLU A 269 -14.45 -16.73 17.16
C GLU A 269 -15.60 -17.59 16.65
N ILE A 270 -15.39 -18.30 15.54
CA ILE A 270 -16.40 -19.21 14.97
C ILE A 270 -16.76 -20.31 15.98
N THR A 271 -15.80 -20.83 16.76
CA THR A 271 -16.11 -21.81 17.84
C THR A 271 -17.05 -21.23 18.89
N ARG A 272 -16.88 -19.96 19.28
CA ARG A 272 -17.76 -19.31 20.27
C ARG A 272 -19.16 -19.13 19.70
N GLU A 273 -19.25 -18.68 18.47
CA GLU A 273 -20.53 -18.43 17.81
C GLU A 273 -21.29 -19.73 17.54
N MET A 274 -20.63 -20.79 17.05
CA MET A 274 -21.23 -22.12 16.92
C MET A 274 -21.73 -22.67 18.26
N LYS A 275 -21.02 -22.38 19.37
CA LYS A 275 -21.47 -22.77 20.72
C LYS A 275 -22.69 -21.98 21.17
N ASP A 276 -22.78 -20.70 20.82
CA ASP A 276 -23.94 -19.88 21.14
C ASP A 276 -25.14 -20.23 20.24
N LEU A 277 -24.91 -20.57 18.98
CA LEU A 277 -25.92 -21.12 18.08
C LEU A 277 -26.44 -22.47 18.57
N ASP A 278 -25.58 -23.38 19.03
CA ASP A 278 -25.97 -24.64 19.67
C ASP A 278 -26.86 -24.41 20.91
N ARG A 279 -26.51 -23.44 21.75
CA ARG A 279 -27.32 -23.06 22.92
C ARG A 279 -28.69 -22.51 22.51
N GLN A 280 -28.73 -21.61 21.53
CA GLN A 280 -29.98 -21.05 20.99
C GLN A 280 -30.85 -22.17 20.41
N TRP A 281 -30.26 -23.05 19.60
CA TRP A 281 -30.96 -24.18 18.98
C TRP A 281 -31.49 -25.19 20.02
N LYS A 282 -30.71 -25.53 21.05
CA LYS A 282 -31.16 -26.37 22.17
C LYS A 282 -32.30 -25.73 22.95
N SER A 283 -32.24 -24.42 23.17
CA SER A 283 -33.33 -23.66 23.79
C SER A 283 -34.59 -23.75 22.93
N THR A 284 -34.49 -23.47 21.62
CA THR A 284 -35.58 -23.59 20.66
C THR A 284 -36.18 -25.00 20.64
N LYS A 285 -35.36 -26.05 20.60
CA LYS A 285 -35.80 -27.45 20.75
C LYS A 285 -36.62 -27.68 22.02
N SER A 286 -36.15 -27.18 23.15
CA SER A 286 -36.87 -27.30 24.43
C SER A 286 -38.21 -26.55 24.38
N LYS A 287 -38.21 -25.33 23.85
CA LYS A 287 -39.41 -24.51 23.66
C LYS A 287 -40.43 -25.22 22.75
N ALA A 288 -39.98 -25.79 21.63
CA ALA A 288 -40.82 -26.52 20.67
C ALA A 288 -41.46 -27.75 21.30
N LYS A 289 -40.68 -28.55 22.07
CA LYS A 289 -41.20 -29.73 22.79
C LYS A 289 -42.29 -29.39 23.82
N SER A 290 -42.23 -28.20 24.41
CA SER A 290 -43.26 -27.70 25.34
C SER A 290 -44.48 -27.08 24.64
N SER A 291 -44.42 -26.90 23.32
CA SER A 291 -45.51 -26.33 22.53
C SER A 291 -46.63 -27.35 22.33
N LYS A 292 -47.86 -26.87 22.15
CA LYS A 292 -49.01 -27.68 21.72
C LYS A 292 -49.11 -27.78 20.19
N ALA A 293 -48.40 -26.92 19.47
CA ALA A 293 -48.30 -26.92 18.01
C ALA A 293 -47.45 -28.10 17.54
N ASP A 294 -47.81 -28.69 16.40
CA ASP A 294 -46.96 -29.66 15.72
C ASP A 294 -45.87 -28.94 14.94
N LEU A 295 -44.67 -28.91 15.50
CA LEU A 295 -43.49 -28.24 14.94
C LEU A 295 -42.47 -29.25 14.42
N SER A 296 -42.85 -30.52 14.26
CA SER A 296 -41.92 -31.63 13.96
C SER A 296 -41.11 -31.39 12.68
N GLU A 297 -41.73 -30.86 11.62
CA GLU A 297 -41.07 -30.54 10.36
C GLU A 297 -40.01 -29.44 10.51
N PHE A 298 -40.35 -28.32 11.14
CA PHE A 298 -39.39 -27.24 11.45
C PHE A 298 -38.22 -27.74 12.29
N MET A 299 -38.49 -28.62 13.27
CA MET A 299 -37.46 -29.19 14.11
C MET A 299 -36.54 -30.13 13.34
N ALA A 300 -37.06 -30.87 12.36
CA ALA A 300 -36.27 -31.73 11.48
C ALA A 300 -35.39 -30.90 10.53
N LYS A 301 -35.98 -29.91 9.83
CA LYS A 301 -35.22 -29.00 8.94
C LYS A 301 -34.15 -28.23 9.70
N GLY A 302 -34.49 -27.63 10.84
CA GLY A 302 -33.53 -26.90 11.66
C GLY A 302 -32.42 -27.80 12.23
N GLN A 303 -32.72 -29.08 12.52
CA GLN A 303 -31.69 -30.02 12.94
C GLN A 303 -30.72 -30.34 11.81
N GLN A 304 -31.24 -30.59 10.61
CA GLN A 304 -30.43 -30.83 9.43
C GLN A 304 -29.50 -29.64 9.15
N LEU A 305 -30.02 -28.41 9.11
CA LEU A 305 -29.22 -27.20 8.89
C LEU A 305 -28.12 -27.03 9.95
N PHE A 306 -28.45 -27.27 11.22
CA PHE A 306 -27.47 -27.21 12.30
C PHE A 306 -26.35 -28.25 12.13
N ASP A 307 -26.70 -29.49 11.75
CA ASP A 307 -25.73 -30.56 11.53
C ASP A 307 -24.84 -30.27 10.31
N GLU A 308 -25.40 -29.70 9.24
CA GLU A 308 -24.65 -29.24 8.06
C GLU A 308 -23.68 -28.10 8.39
N LEU A 309 -24.10 -27.10 9.17
CA LEU A 309 -23.24 -26.03 9.67
C LEU A 309 -22.09 -26.58 10.54
N GLN A 310 -22.41 -27.55 11.40
CA GLN A 310 -21.40 -28.21 12.23
C GLN A 310 -20.41 -29.01 11.38
N ALA A 311 -20.87 -29.68 10.32
CA ALA A 311 -20.01 -30.40 9.38
C ALA A 311 -19.08 -29.44 8.63
N LEU A 312 -19.60 -28.35 8.05
CA LEU A 312 -18.82 -27.31 7.38
C LEU A 312 -17.75 -26.72 8.31
N PHE A 313 -18.10 -26.46 9.57
CA PHE A 313 -17.14 -25.95 10.53
C PHE A 313 -16.04 -26.95 10.89
N ASN A 314 -16.38 -28.23 11.00
CA ASN A 314 -15.38 -29.27 11.25
C ASN A 314 -14.45 -29.46 10.05
N GLU A 315 -14.99 -29.36 8.83
CA GLU A 315 -14.22 -29.39 7.60
C GLU A 315 -13.25 -28.20 7.52
N PHE A 316 -13.74 -26.99 7.81
CA PHE A 316 -12.91 -25.78 7.91
C PHE A 316 -11.76 -25.94 8.91
N LYS A 317 -12.03 -26.48 10.10
CA LYS A 317 -10.98 -26.80 11.09
C LYS A 317 -9.96 -27.80 10.57
N SER A 318 -10.40 -28.81 9.82
CA SER A 318 -9.52 -29.82 9.24
C SER A 318 -8.60 -29.19 8.20
N VAL A 319 -9.15 -28.38 7.29
CA VAL A 319 -8.39 -27.67 6.25
C VAL A 319 -7.36 -26.73 6.88
N ILE A 320 -7.74 -26.01 7.94
CA ILE A 320 -6.81 -25.18 8.71
C ILE A 320 -5.67 -25.99 9.33
N ALA A 321 -5.97 -27.17 9.88
CA ALA A 321 -4.96 -28.01 10.50
C ALA A 321 -3.91 -28.51 9.50
N LEU A 322 -4.28 -28.62 8.21
CA LEU A 322 -3.36 -28.95 7.13
C LEU A 322 -2.48 -27.76 6.72
N GLY A 323 -2.88 -26.52 7.03
CA GLY A 323 -2.14 -25.31 6.67
C GLY A 323 -2.16 -25.01 5.16
N ASP A 324 -3.09 -25.61 4.43
CA ASP A 324 -3.23 -25.43 2.98
C ASP A 324 -4.03 -24.15 2.69
N ILE A 325 -3.32 -23.09 2.32
CA ILE A 325 -3.91 -21.76 2.10
C ILE A 325 -4.87 -21.76 0.92
N GLU A 326 -4.59 -22.54 -0.14
CA GLU A 326 -5.47 -22.59 -1.31
C GLU A 326 -6.81 -23.20 -0.94
N GLN A 327 -6.81 -24.27 -0.13
CA GLN A 327 -8.05 -24.83 0.41
C GLN A 327 -8.75 -23.88 1.38
N ILE A 328 -8.01 -23.14 2.23
CA ILE A 328 -8.60 -22.14 3.13
C ILE A 328 -9.28 -21.01 2.33
N GLN A 329 -8.68 -20.60 1.20
CA GLN A 329 -9.28 -19.60 0.30
C GLN A 329 -10.51 -20.17 -0.42
N GLY A 330 -10.46 -21.42 -0.87
CA GLY A 330 -11.61 -22.12 -1.44
C GLY A 330 -12.80 -22.25 -0.47
N PHE A 331 -12.60 -22.00 0.82
CA PHE A 331 -13.67 -21.92 1.81
C PHE A 331 -14.46 -20.61 1.77
N GLU A 332 -14.11 -19.63 0.94
CA GLU A 332 -14.86 -18.39 0.79
C GLU A 332 -16.28 -18.64 0.24
N GLU A 333 -16.39 -19.40 -0.85
CA GLU A 333 -17.68 -19.77 -1.45
C GLU A 333 -18.54 -20.59 -0.48
N ARG A 334 -17.90 -21.51 0.25
CA ARG A 334 -18.56 -22.33 1.28
C ARG A 334 -18.93 -21.52 2.52
N GLY A 335 -18.23 -20.40 2.75
CA GLY A 335 -18.60 -19.43 3.78
C GLY A 335 -19.95 -18.79 3.48
N ALA A 336 -20.18 -18.39 2.23
CA ALA A 336 -21.49 -17.86 1.81
C ALA A 336 -22.61 -18.90 1.99
N GLU A 337 -22.39 -20.16 1.58
CA GLU A 337 -23.34 -21.25 1.82
C GLU A 337 -23.66 -21.42 3.32
N ALA A 338 -22.65 -21.29 4.18
CA ALA A 338 -22.85 -21.40 5.62
C ALA A 338 -23.57 -20.19 6.22
N GLU A 339 -23.40 -18.99 5.65
CA GLU A 339 -24.20 -17.81 6.02
C GLU A 339 -25.69 -18.02 5.72
N ASP A 340 -26.00 -18.51 4.51
CA ASP A 340 -27.38 -18.77 4.09
C ASP A 340 -28.04 -19.80 5.02
N LYS A 341 -27.33 -20.90 5.33
CA LYS A 341 -27.82 -21.93 6.26
C LYS A 341 -27.99 -21.41 7.69
N GLU A 342 -27.10 -20.54 8.16
CA GLU A 342 -27.26 -19.88 9.46
C GLU A 342 -28.52 -18.99 9.47
N GLY A 343 -28.73 -18.23 8.39
CA GLY A 343 -29.92 -17.42 8.16
C GLY A 343 -31.21 -18.23 8.22
N GLU A 344 -31.29 -19.30 7.44
CA GLU A 344 -32.44 -20.22 7.44
C GLU A 344 -32.69 -20.84 8.81
N LEU A 345 -31.63 -21.25 9.52
CA LEU A 345 -31.77 -21.80 10.87
C LEU A 345 -32.33 -20.77 11.85
N ARG A 346 -31.89 -19.51 11.76
CA ARG A 346 -32.40 -18.41 12.59
C ARG A 346 -33.85 -18.11 12.29
N GLU A 347 -34.24 -18.12 11.02
CA GLU A 347 -35.63 -17.98 10.60
C GLU A 347 -36.50 -19.09 11.20
N ILE A 348 -36.08 -20.34 11.10
CA ILE A 348 -36.78 -21.48 11.74
C ILE A 348 -36.92 -21.28 13.25
N MET A 349 -35.87 -20.81 13.93
CA MET A 349 -35.94 -20.54 15.37
C MET A 349 -36.97 -19.45 15.70
N ASN A 350 -37.06 -18.40 14.90
CA ASN A 350 -38.04 -17.32 15.06
C ASN A 350 -39.46 -17.81 14.78
N THR A 351 -39.68 -18.58 13.71
CA THR A 351 -40.96 -19.18 13.37
C THR A 351 -41.46 -20.11 14.48
N VAL A 352 -40.59 -20.95 15.04
CA VAL A 352 -40.92 -21.79 16.20
C VAL A 352 -41.37 -20.95 17.40
N GLU A 353 -40.69 -19.83 17.68
CA GLU A 353 -41.06 -18.93 18.77
C GLU A 353 -42.41 -18.24 18.53
N ALA A 354 -42.65 -17.76 17.31
CA ALA A 354 -43.92 -17.15 16.90
C ALA A 354 -45.08 -18.14 17.03
N LEU A 355 -44.95 -19.34 16.45
CA LEU A 355 -45.98 -20.39 16.50
C LEU A 355 -46.24 -20.88 17.93
N ARG A 356 -45.21 -20.91 18.80
CA ARG A 356 -45.40 -21.24 20.21
C ARG A 356 -46.21 -20.17 20.95
N ASN A 357 -46.02 -18.90 20.61
CA ASN A 357 -46.69 -17.78 21.28
C ASN A 357 -48.08 -17.47 20.70
N ALA A 358 -48.37 -17.95 19.48
CA ALA A 358 -49.64 -17.77 18.80
C ALA A 358 -50.89 -18.08 19.65
N PRO A 359 -50.98 -19.19 20.42
CA PRO A 359 -52.15 -19.44 21.27
C PRO A 359 -52.39 -18.37 22.33
N ARG A 360 -51.32 -17.76 22.88
CA ARG A 360 -51.44 -16.67 23.85
C ARG A 360 -51.95 -15.39 23.17
N TYR A 361 -51.47 -15.12 21.96
CA TYR A 361 -51.92 -13.98 21.16
C TYR A 361 -53.40 -14.11 20.79
N ILE A 362 -53.82 -15.26 20.25
CA ILE A 362 -55.22 -15.59 19.96
C ILE A 362 -56.11 -15.42 21.21
N GLN A 363 -55.65 -15.90 22.38
CA GLN A 363 -56.39 -15.74 23.63
C GLN A 363 -56.50 -14.27 24.05
N GLY A 364 -55.46 -13.47 23.83
CA GLY A 364 -55.47 -12.02 24.09
C GLY A 364 -56.50 -11.31 23.22
N LEU A 365 -56.51 -11.62 21.92
CA LEU A 365 -57.49 -11.08 20.97
C LEU A 365 -58.92 -11.49 21.32
N GLU A 366 -59.15 -12.75 21.66
CA GLU A 366 -60.48 -13.22 22.08
C GLU A 366 -61.00 -12.47 23.32
N ARG A 367 -60.12 -12.21 24.30
CA ARG A 367 -60.47 -11.39 25.47
C ARG A 367 -60.78 -9.96 25.06
N ARG A 368 -59.95 -9.36 24.21
CA ARG A 368 -60.14 -8.00 23.70
C ARG A 368 -61.46 -7.86 22.96
N MET A 369 -61.77 -8.73 22.00
CA MET A 369 -63.06 -8.76 21.31
C MET A 369 -64.24 -8.89 22.29
N LYS A 370 -64.12 -9.74 23.32
CA LYS A 370 -65.16 -9.89 24.34
C LYS A 370 -65.36 -8.62 25.16
N ASP A 371 -64.29 -7.94 25.52
CA ASP A 371 -64.35 -6.70 26.28
C ASP A 371 -64.88 -5.55 25.41
N THR A 372 -64.49 -5.45 24.14
CA THR A 372 -65.09 -4.51 23.18
C THR A 372 -66.60 -4.78 23.03
N ARG A 373 -67.03 -6.03 22.84
CA ARG A 373 -68.47 -6.39 22.80
C ARG A 373 -69.22 -5.96 24.07
N ARG A 374 -68.59 -6.09 25.25
CA ARG A 374 -69.20 -5.61 26.52
C ARG A 374 -69.30 -4.09 26.55
N MET A 375 -68.27 -3.39 26.10
CA MET A 375 -68.26 -1.94 25.99
C MET A 375 -69.33 -1.46 25.01
N THR A 376 -69.44 -2.07 23.82
CA THR A 376 -70.48 -1.78 22.82
C THR A 376 -71.88 -1.89 23.42
N LYS A 377 -72.18 -2.98 24.15
CA LYS A 377 -73.46 -3.15 24.84
C LYS A 377 -73.73 -2.08 25.90
N ASN A 378 -72.71 -1.66 26.65
CA ASN A 378 -72.86 -0.59 27.63
C ASN A 378 -73.13 0.76 26.94
N MET A 379 -72.42 1.10 25.87
CA MET A 379 -72.67 2.33 25.08
C MET A 379 -74.10 2.34 24.52
N GLN A 380 -74.54 1.22 23.95
CA GLN A 380 -75.90 1.09 23.42
C GLN A 380 -76.96 1.22 24.51
N ARG A 381 -76.77 0.56 25.66
CA ARG A 381 -77.75 0.55 26.76
C ARG A 381 -77.80 1.87 27.51
N ASP A 382 -76.64 2.39 27.89
CA ASP A 382 -76.50 3.47 28.86
C ASP A 382 -76.44 4.85 28.18
N GLN A 383 -75.80 4.94 27.01
CA GLN A 383 -75.61 6.20 26.28
C GLN A 383 -76.52 6.34 25.05
N LYS A 384 -77.25 5.27 24.68
CA LYS A 384 -78.15 5.23 23.51
C LYS A 384 -77.45 5.56 22.17
N ILE A 385 -76.14 5.29 22.09
CA ILE A 385 -75.34 5.48 20.87
C ILE A 385 -75.62 4.32 19.90
N ASP A 386 -75.78 4.62 18.61
CA ASP A 386 -75.86 3.61 17.57
C ASP A 386 -74.50 2.91 17.41
N THR A 387 -74.49 1.61 17.68
CA THR A 387 -73.30 0.76 17.70
C THR A 387 -73.31 -0.30 16.60
N SER A 388 -74.27 -0.21 15.66
CA SER A 388 -74.50 -1.20 14.62
C SER A 388 -73.25 -1.47 13.75
N ALA A 389 -72.50 -0.43 13.40
CA ALA A 389 -71.25 -0.56 12.63
C ALA A 389 -70.15 -1.30 13.41
N LEU A 390 -69.98 -1.01 14.71
CA LEU A 390 -69.00 -1.69 15.55
C LEU A 390 -69.39 -3.16 15.82
N ASP A 391 -70.68 -3.44 16.02
CA ASP A 391 -71.18 -4.81 16.16
C ASP A 391 -71.02 -5.62 14.84
N ALA A 392 -71.21 -4.98 13.69
CA ALA A 392 -70.92 -5.59 12.38
C ALA A 392 -69.42 -5.88 12.23
N CYS A 393 -68.54 -4.94 12.58
CA CYS A 393 -67.09 -5.13 12.56
C CYS A 393 -66.66 -6.34 13.43
N LEU A 394 -67.10 -6.38 14.70
CA LEU A 394 -66.78 -7.48 15.61
C LEU A 394 -67.37 -8.83 15.16
N THR A 395 -68.45 -8.81 14.39
CA THR A 395 -69.05 -10.01 13.78
C THR A 395 -68.22 -10.49 12.58
N ASN A 396 -67.73 -9.57 11.75
CA ASN A 396 -66.86 -9.88 10.61
C ASN A 396 -65.47 -10.35 11.05
N LEU A 397 -64.99 -9.91 12.22
CA LEU A 397 -63.72 -10.35 12.79
C LEU A 397 -63.77 -11.75 13.42
N GLN A 398 -64.96 -12.21 13.83
CA GLN A 398 -65.14 -13.54 14.44
C GLN A 398 -64.67 -14.70 13.53
N PRO A 399 -65.03 -14.78 12.24
CA PRO A 399 -64.53 -15.84 11.36
C PRO A 399 -63.00 -15.79 11.19
N VAL A 400 -62.37 -14.60 11.23
CA VAL A 400 -60.90 -14.47 11.22
C VAL A 400 -60.29 -15.04 12.52
N LEU A 401 -60.92 -14.77 13.67
CA LEU A 401 -60.56 -15.40 14.95
C LEU A 401 -60.64 -16.92 14.90
N ASP A 402 -61.69 -17.45 14.31
CA ASP A 402 -61.89 -18.88 14.18
C ASP A 402 -60.93 -19.50 13.14
N ALA A 403 -60.56 -18.76 12.08
CA ALA A 403 -59.54 -19.15 11.11
C ALA A 403 -58.15 -19.28 11.77
N ALA A 404 -57.69 -18.27 12.52
CA ALA A 404 -56.40 -18.37 13.23
C ALA A 404 -56.42 -19.46 14.32
N LYS A 405 -57.55 -19.64 15.02
CA LYS A 405 -57.73 -20.76 15.96
C LYS A 405 -57.63 -22.10 15.24
N SER A 406 -58.17 -22.21 14.04
CA SER A 406 -58.09 -23.40 13.20
C SER A 406 -56.65 -23.64 12.75
N ALA A 407 -56.01 -22.64 12.13
CA ALA A 407 -54.62 -22.69 11.67
C ALA A 407 -53.64 -23.07 12.81
N SER A 408 -53.81 -22.50 14.01
CA SER A 408 -52.96 -22.83 15.17
C SER A 408 -53.11 -24.26 15.70
N LYS A 409 -54.16 -24.97 15.29
CA LYS A 409 -54.44 -26.36 15.67
C LYS A 409 -54.13 -27.36 14.54
N GLN A 410 -53.84 -26.88 13.33
CA GLN A 410 -53.46 -27.75 12.21
C GLN A 410 -52.18 -28.51 12.51
N ARG A 411 -52.03 -29.69 11.89
CA ARG A 411 -50.89 -30.59 12.06
C ARG A 411 -50.49 -31.15 10.69
N PRO A 412 -49.37 -30.73 10.08
CA PRO A 412 -48.43 -29.72 10.57
C PRO A 412 -49.05 -28.32 10.61
N VAL A 413 -48.44 -27.41 11.38
CA VAL A 413 -48.84 -25.99 11.37
C VAL A 413 -48.30 -25.34 10.11
N ASP A 414 -49.19 -24.71 9.36
CA ASP A 414 -48.84 -23.87 8.21
C ASP A 414 -48.50 -22.44 8.71
N PRO A 415 -47.22 -22.02 8.64
CA PRO A 415 -46.81 -20.70 9.11
C PRO A 415 -47.35 -19.56 8.23
N ASP A 416 -47.55 -19.79 6.93
CA ASP A 416 -48.04 -18.76 6.01
C ASP A 416 -49.53 -18.52 6.29
N ALA A 417 -50.32 -19.59 6.43
CA ALA A 417 -51.71 -19.47 6.83
C ALA A 417 -51.89 -18.82 8.23
N MET A 418 -50.94 -19.03 9.14
CA MET A 418 -50.93 -18.36 10.45
C MET A 418 -50.56 -16.89 10.34
N ALA A 419 -49.60 -16.54 9.49
CA ALA A 419 -49.20 -15.16 9.24
C ALA A 419 -50.35 -14.37 8.60
N ASP A 420 -50.99 -14.91 7.56
CA ASP A 420 -52.15 -14.31 6.89
C ASP A 420 -53.29 -14.09 7.89
N ALA A 421 -53.63 -15.12 8.69
CA ALA A 421 -54.68 -15.00 9.69
C ALA A 421 -54.37 -13.95 10.77
N PHE A 422 -53.09 -13.73 11.11
CA PHE A 422 -52.71 -12.66 12.04
C PHE A 422 -52.70 -11.28 11.41
N ALA A 423 -52.31 -11.15 10.15
CA ALA A 423 -52.42 -9.89 9.42
C ALA A 423 -53.89 -9.44 9.31
N ASP A 424 -54.78 -10.34 8.88
CA ASP A 424 -56.22 -10.09 8.79
C ASP A 424 -56.83 -9.72 10.16
N MET A 425 -56.35 -10.36 11.24
CA MET A 425 -56.77 -10.02 12.60
C MET A 425 -56.34 -8.63 13.03
N GLU A 426 -55.11 -8.26 12.73
CA GLU A 426 -54.55 -6.97 13.13
C GLU A 426 -55.27 -5.83 12.40
N GLU A 427 -55.48 -5.98 11.09
CA GLU A 427 -56.26 -5.06 10.26
C GLU A 427 -57.70 -4.93 10.78
N GLY A 428 -58.42 -6.05 10.93
CA GLY A 428 -59.81 -6.01 11.39
C GLY A 428 -59.98 -5.53 12.84
N MET A 429 -58.99 -5.74 13.72
CA MET A 429 -58.99 -5.14 15.06
C MET A 429 -58.77 -3.63 15.01
N ALA A 430 -57.86 -3.15 14.15
CA ALA A 430 -57.61 -1.72 13.98
C ALA A 430 -58.88 -0.99 13.50
N ASP A 431 -59.60 -1.57 12.55
CA ASP A 431 -60.88 -1.04 12.07
C ASP A 431 -61.93 -0.96 13.20
N CYS A 432 -62.05 -2.02 14.00
CA CYS A 432 -62.99 -2.03 15.12
C CYS A 432 -62.57 -1.05 16.23
N ASP A 433 -61.27 -0.88 16.48
CA ASP A 433 -60.76 0.10 17.44
C ASP A 433 -61.05 1.53 16.99
N GLU A 434 -60.88 1.83 15.70
CA GLU A 434 -61.15 3.15 15.14
C GLU A 434 -62.65 3.49 15.23
N LEU A 435 -63.53 2.57 14.83
CA LEU A 435 -64.97 2.73 15.03
C LEU A 435 -65.32 2.93 16.51
N SER A 436 -64.67 2.19 17.41
CA SER A 436 -64.86 2.35 18.85
C SER A 436 -64.45 3.74 19.35
N ARG A 437 -63.34 4.31 18.85
CA ARG A 437 -62.88 5.66 19.21
C ARG A 437 -63.84 6.74 18.71
N GLN A 438 -64.27 6.62 17.46
CA GLN A 438 -65.25 7.53 16.87
C GLN A 438 -66.56 7.57 17.68
N LEU A 439 -67.05 6.39 18.09
CA LEU A 439 -68.26 6.29 18.92
C LEU A 439 -68.09 6.86 20.32
N GLN A 440 -66.87 6.85 20.88
CA GLN A 440 -66.57 7.49 22.16
C GLN A 440 -66.42 9.02 22.06
N GLY A 441 -66.54 9.59 20.86
CA GLY A 441 -66.29 11.01 20.62
C GLY A 441 -64.83 11.41 20.81
N ILE A 442 -63.92 10.42 20.85
CA ILE A 442 -62.48 10.66 20.78
C ILE A 442 -62.17 10.87 19.30
N GLN A 443 -62.45 12.07 18.79
CA GLN A 443 -61.86 12.47 17.52
C GLN A 443 -60.35 12.55 17.74
N GLU A 444 -59.56 11.98 16.84
CA GLU A 444 -58.18 12.41 16.68
C GLU A 444 -58.23 13.89 16.28
N GLU A 445 -58.33 14.78 17.26
CA GLU A 445 -57.84 16.14 17.07
C GLU A 445 -56.41 15.94 16.59
N GLN A 446 -56.18 16.23 15.31
CA GLN A 446 -54.85 16.32 14.71
C GLN A 446 -54.05 17.31 15.56
N PHE A 447 -53.39 16.81 16.60
CA PHE A 447 -52.71 17.58 17.63
C PHE A 447 -51.46 18.31 17.07
N PHE A 448 -51.27 18.29 15.75
CA PHE A 448 -50.21 18.96 15.01
C PHE A 448 -50.69 20.19 14.22
N GLY A 449 -51.99 20.53 14.22
CA GLY A 449 -52.50 21.69 13.47
C GLY A 449 -52.31 23.06 14.14
N ASP A 450 -52.33 23.12 15.48
CA ASP A 450 -52.38 24.40 16.23
C ASP A 450 -51.19 24.65 17.17
N LEU A 451 -50.15 23.81 17.12
CA LEU A 451 -48.88 24.03 17.83
C LEU A 451 -47.79 24.67 16.97
N VAL A 452 -48.16 25.43 15.92
CA VAL A 452 -47.29 26.52 15.45
C VAL A 452 -47.66 27.75 16.28
N PRO A 453 -46.81 28.20 17.22
CA PRO A 453 -47.08 29.42 17.95
C PRO A 453 -47.23 30.56 16.94
N LYS A 454 -48.36 31.29 16.98
CA LYS A 454 -48.56 32.57 16.25
C LYS A 454 -47.52 33.65 16.60
N GLN A 455 -46.53 33.32 17.43
CA GLN A 455 -45.40 34.16 17.83
C GLN A 455 -44.27 34.17 16.80
N PHE A 456 -44.28 33.29 15.79
CA PHE A 456 -43.29 33.26 14.70
C PHE A 456 -43.77 33.86 13.37
N VAL A 457 -44.95 34.51 13.34
CA VAL A 457 -45.41 35.28 12.16
C VAL A 457 -45.71 36.71 12.58
N LYS A 458 -44.66 37.54 12.61
CA LYS A 458 -44.74 39.00 12.42
C LYS A 458 -43.48 39.47 11.68
N ASN A 459 -43.74 40.00 10.48
CA ASN A 459 -42.99 40.98 9.67
C ASN A 459 -41.46 40.98 9.71
#